data_AF-A0A843ICD6-F1
#
_entry.id   AF-A0A843ICD6-F1
#
_cell.length_a   1.000
_cell.length_b   1.000
_cell.length_c   1.000
_cell.angle_alpha   90.00
_cell.angle_beta   90.00
_cell.angle_gamma   90.00
#
_symmetry.space_group_name_H-M   'P 1'
#
loop_
_entity.id
_entity.type
_entity.pdbx_description
1 polymer ?
#
loop_
_entity_poly.entity_id
_entity_poly.type
_entity_poly.pdbx_seq_one_letter_code
_entity_poly.pdbx_strand_id
1 'polypeptide(L)'
;HEPYNYFKGVVLDAENKPMGYGEWGRYAFLDAAAFSYPGFLMSGDQVRRLEHCPVCDRPGPVLEPEIKRAAGAEVRGCAEEVRRMLSADLSQDS
;
A
#
# COMPACT_ATOMS: atom_id res chain seq x y z
N HIS A 1 8.19 -6.37 9.30
CA HIS A 1 7.54 -7.64 9.70
C HIS A 1 6.09 -7.37 9.94
N GLU A 2 5.24 -8.13 9.27
CA GLU A 2 3.81 -8.12 9.57
C GLU A 2 3.61 -8.77 10.95
N PRO A 3 2.86 -8.13 11.86
CA PRO A 3 2.54 -8.72 13.14
C PRO A 3 1.54 -9.88 12.98
N TYR A 4 1.69 -10.93 13.79
CA TYR A 4 0.69 -12.00 13.91
C TYR A 4 -0.47 -11.55 14.82
N ASN A 5 -1.34 -10.69 14.31
CA ASN A 5 -2.47 -10.16 15.06
C ASN A 5 -3.74 -10.12 14.19
N TYR A 6 -4.73 -9.32 14.60
CA TYR A 6 -6.00 -9.13 13.88
C TYR A 6 -5.84 -8.42 12.52
N PHE A 7 -4.63 -7.94 12.19
CA PHE A 7 -4.30 -7.37 10.88
C PHE A 7 -3.65 -8.42 9.99
N LYS A 8 -4.28 -8.72 8.86
CA LYS A 8 -3.74 -9.63 7.85
C LYS A 8 -3.47 -8.88 6.55
N GLY A 9 -2.19 -8.73 6.22
CA GLY A 9 -1.75 -8.17 4.94
C GLY A 9 -2.03 -9.12 3.77
N VAL A 10 -2.46 -8.57 2.65
CA VAL A 10 -2.67 -9.29 1.39
C VAL A 10 -2.18 -8.43 0.22
N VAL A 11 -1.49 -9.06 -0.73
CA VAL A 11 -1.13 -8.45 -2.01
C VAL A 11 -2.16 -8.90 -3.03
N LEU A 12 -2.69 -7.97 -3.82
CA LEU A 12 -3.78 -8.22 -4.77
C LEU A 12 -3.34 -7.94 -6.21
N ASP A 13 -3.81 -8.76 -7.14
CA ASP A 13 -3.68 -8.52 -8.58
C ASP A 13 -4.67 -7.44 -9.08
N ALA A 14 -4.69 -7.21 -10.39
CA ALA A 14 -5.58 -6.23 -11.02
C ALA A 14 -7.07 -6.60 -10.86
N GLU A 15 -7.38 -7.89 -10.77
CA GLU A 15 -8.72 -8.44 -10.55
C GLU A 15 -9.11 -8.56 -9.07
N ASN A 16 -8.28 -8.04 -8.16
CA ASN A 16 -8.42 -8.11 -6.69
C ASN A 16 -8.36 -9.53 -6.11
N LYS A 17 -7.62 -10.44 -6.76
CA LYS A 17 -7.35 -11.78 -6.21
C LYS A 17 -6.06 -11.76 -5.39
N PRO A 18 -6.01 -12.52 -4.28
CA PRO A 18 -4.78 -12.67 -3.50
C PRO A 18 -3.64 -13.27 -4.32
N MET A 19 -2.47 -12.65 -4.21
CA MET A 19 -1.22 -13.09 -4.82
C MET A 19 -0.30 -13.78 -3.80
N GLY A 20 0.68 -14.52 -4.31
CA GLY A 20 1.69 -15.21 -3.52
C GLY A 20 2.77 -14.27 -2.97
N TYR A 21 3.82 -14.88 -2.41
CA TYR A 21 5.03 -14.15 -2.04
C TYR A 21 5.91 -13.89 -3.26
N GLY A 22 6.68 -12.80 -3.23
CA GLY A 22 7.63 -12.43 -4.28
C GLY A 22 7.02 -11.70 -5.49
N GLU A 23 5.70 -11.54 -5.51
CA GLU A 23 4.98 -10.85 -6.59
C GLU A 23 4.67 -9.40 -6.22
N TRP A 24 4.66 -8.53 -7.23
CA TRP A 24 4.24 -7.14 -7.09
C TRP A 24 2.73 -7.02 -7.28
N GLY A 25 2.07 -6.34 -6.35
CA GLY A 25 0.65 -6.08 -6.44
C GLY A 25 0.19 -5.02 -5.44
N ARG A 26 -1.12 -4.76 -5.44
CA ARG A 26 -1.71 -3.74 -4.58
C ARG A 26 -1.82 -4.26 -3.14
N TYR A 27 -1.29 -3.50 -2.19
CA TYR A 27 -1.38 -3.85 -0.78
C TYR A 27 -2.75 -3.51 -0.21
N ALA A 28 -3.36 -4.50 0.43
CA ALA A 28 -4.55 -4.36 1.23
C ALA A 28 -4.38 -5.11 2.55
N PHE A 29 -5.23 -4.82 3.51
CA PHE A 29 -5.24 -5.53 4.77
C PHE A 29 -6.65 -5.74 5.29
N LEU A 30 -6.82 -6.88 5.95
CA LEU A 30 -8.02 -7.24 6.70
C LEU A 30 -7.76 -6.89 8.17
N ASP A 31 -8.67 -6.15 8.78
CA ASP A 31 -8.66 -5.81 10.19
C ASP A 31 -9.86 -6.45 10.88
N ALA A 32 -9.60 -7.54 11.60
CA ALA A 32 -10.62 -8.26 12.38
C ALA A 32 -10.96 -7.57 13.72
N ALA A 33 -10.25 -6.52 14.11
CA ALA A 33 -10.53 -5.72 15.30
C ALA A 33 -11.39 -4.47 14.98
N ALA A 34 -11.67 -4.19 13.71
CA ALA A 34 -12.50 -3.07 13.31
C ALA A 34 -13.95 -3.25 13.80
N PHE A 35 -14.41 -2.32 14.64
CA PHE A 35 -15.82 -2.23 15.06
C PHE A 35 -16.72 -1.61 13.99
N SER A 36 -16.11 -0.98 12.97
CA SER A 36 -16.79 -0.40 11.81
C SER A 36 -16.61 -1.29 10.58
N TYR A 37 -17.69 -1.48 9.82
CA TYR A 37 -17.65 -2.23 8.56
C TYR A 37 -17.34 -1.29 7.38
N PRO A 38 -16.53 -1.72 6.39
CA PRO A 38 -15.80 -2.99 6.30
C PRO A 38 -14.39 -2.93 6.92
N GLY A 39 -14.01 -4.00 7.65
CA GLY A 39 -12.65 -4.27 8.14
C GLY A 39 -11.69 -4.72 7.03
N PHE A 40 -11.77 -4.07 5.87
CA PHE A 40 -10.92 -4.32 4.71
C PHE A 40 -10.53 -2.97 4.10
N LEU A 41 -9.23 -2.70 4.04
CA LEU A 41 -8.70 -1.44 3.52
C LEU A 41 -7.67 -1.71 2.44
N MET A 42 -7.81 -1.02 1.31
CA MET A 42 -6.83 -1.00 0.23
C MET A 42 -6.00 0.27 0.37
N SER A 43 -4.70 0.12 0.65
CA SER A 43 -3.80 1.25 0.83
C SER A 43 -3.61 2.06 -0.46
N GLY A 44 -3.75 1.39 -1.61
CA GLY A 44 -3.37 1.91 -2.93
C GLY A 44 -1.86 1.90 -3.17
N ASP A 45 -1.07 1.26 -2.30
CA ASP A 45 0.35 1.04 -2.51
C ASP A 45 0.56 -0.21 -3.36
N GLN A 46 1.56 -0.17 -4.23
CA GLN A 46 2.16 -1.32 -4.90
C GLN A 46 3.35 -1.77 -4.07
N VAL A 47 3.35 -3.04 -3.69
CA VAL A 47 4.36 -3.65 -2.82
C VAL A 47 4.72 -5.03 -3.34
N ARG A 48 5.89 -5.53 -2.93
CA ARG A 48 6.24 -6.94 -2.99
C ARG A 48 6.32 -7.52 -1.58
N ARG A 49 5.53 -8.55 -1.28
CA ARG A 49 5.55 -9.23 0.02
C ARG A 49 6.46 -10.44 -0.04
N LEU A 50 7.42 -10.52 0.86
CA LEU A 50 8.35 -11.63 1.01
C LEU A 50 7.91 -12.54 2.15
N GLU A 51 8.13 -13.84 2.00
CA GLU A 51 7.83 -14.82 3.05
C GLU A 51 8.77 -14.70 4.26
N HIS A 52 10.03 -14.34 3.99
CA HIS A 52 11.10 -14.21 4.98
C HIS A 52 11.82 -12.87 4.83
N CYS A 53 12.30 -12.31 5.94
CA CYS A 53 13.09 -11.09 5.94
C CYS A 53 14.53 -11.37 5.50
N PRO A 54 15.08 -10.63 4.52
CA PRO A 54 16.46 -10.83 4.09
C PRO A 54 17.51 -10.18 5.03
N VAL A 55 17.08 -9.48 6.09
CA VAL A 55 17.97 -8.68 6.96
C VAL A 55 18.05 -9.23 8.40
N CYS A 56 17.05 -9.98 8.88
CA CYS A 56 17.05 -10.52 10.23
C CYS A 56 16.22 -11.80 10.35
N ASP A 57 16.40 -12.53 11.45
CA ASP A 57 15.78 -13.84 11.68
C ASP A 57 14.40 -13.79 12.34
N ARG A 58 13.76 -12.61 12.39
CA ARG A 58 12.41 -12.52 12.96
C ARG A 58 11.42 -13.28 12.07
N PRO A 59 10.55 -14.12 12.63
CA PRO A 59 9.61 -14.90 11.84
C PRO A 59 8.55 -14.00 11.19
N GLY A 60 7.97 -14.52 10.12
CA GLY A 60 6.82 -13.93 9.44
C GLY A 60 7.16 -13.02 8.27
N PRO A 61 6.15 -12.72 7.46
CA PRO A 61 6.34 -12.04 6.20
C PRO A 61 6.74 -10.59 6.39
N VAL A 62 7.38 -10.05 5.36
CA VAL A 62 7.79 -8.64 5.29
C VAL A 62 7.39 -8.04 3.95
N LEU A 63 7.15 -6.73 3.94
CA LEU A 63 7.21 -5.99 2.69
C LEU A 63 8.67 -5.77 2.33
N GLU A 64 8.99 -5.95 1.06
CA GLU A 64 10.26 -5.47 0.53
C GLU A 64 10.36 -3.94 0.73
N PRO A 65 11.57 -3.36 0.94
CA PRO A 65 11.71 -1.93 1.23
C PRO A 65 11.14 -1.00 0.16
N GLU A 66 11.09 -1.42 -1.10
CA GLU A 66 10.54 -0.60 -2.17
C GLU A 66 9.00 -0.61 -2.13
N ILE A 67 8.41 0.58 -2.04
CA ILE A 67 6.96 0.82 -2.03
C ILE A 67 6.65 1.90 -3.06
N LYS A 68 5.64 1.67 -3.91
CA LYS A 68 5.21 2.60 -4.96
C LYS A 68 3.74 2.95 -4.78
N ARG A 69 3.28 4.12 -5.25
CA ARG A 69 1.84 4.36 -5.38
C ARG A 69 1.27 3.65 -6.59
N ALA A 70 0.11 3.01 -6.43
CA ALA A 70 -0.65 2.51 -7.54
C ALA A 70 -1.16 3.67 -8.40
N ALA A 71 -1.07 3.52 -9.72
CA ALA A 71 -1.59 4.49 -10.67
C ALA A 71 -3.08 4.77 -10.41
N GLY A 72 -3.45 6.04 -10.35
CA GLY A 72 -4.82 6.47 -10.06
C GLY A 72 -5.20 6.46 -8.57
N ALA A 73 -4.32 5.99 -7.68
CA ALA A 73 -4.46 6.15 -6.23
C ALA A 73 -3.68 7.37 -5.70
N GLU A 74 -3.38 8.32 -6.60
CA GLU A 74 -2.89 9.67 -6.30
C GLU A 74 -3.84 10.38 -5.33
N VAL A 75 -3.35 11.45 -4.69
CA VAL A 75 -4.22 12.36 -3.94
C VAL A 75 -5.35 12.82 -4.88
N ARG A 76 -6.53 13.15 -4.35
CA ARG A 76 -7.67 13.70 -5.11
C ARG A 76 -8.34 14.80 -4.30
N GLY A 77 -9.18 15.61 -4.94
CA GLY A 77 -9.97 16.66 -4.28
C GLY A 77 -9.14 17.88 -3.91
N CYS A 78 -9.48 18.58 -2.82
CA CYS A 78 -8.87 19.87 -2.47
C CYS A 78 -7.35 19.81 -2.38
N ALA A 79 -6.80 18.70 -1.91
CA ALA A 79 -5.35 18.52 -1.80
C ALA A 79 -4.67 18.40 -3.18
N GLU A 80 -5.33 17.82 -4.19
CA GLU A 80 -4.82 17.87 -5.58
C GLU A 80 -4.97 19.24 -6.20
N GLU A 81 -6.05 19.94 -5.90
CA GLU A 81 -6.25 21.28 -6.45
C GLU A 81 -5.17 22.24 -5.94
N VAL A 82 -4.86 22.18 -4.64
CA VAL A 82 -3.74 22.92 -4.04
C VAL A 82 -2.40 22.49 -4.65
N ARG A 83 -2.17 21.19 -4.85
CA ARG A 83 -0.95 20.69 -5.51
C ARG A 83 -0.81 21.28 -6.93
N ARG A 84 -1.90 21.33 -7.70
CA ARG A 84 -1.90 21.89 -9.07
C ARG A 84 -1.60 23.38 -9.06
N MET A 85 -2.23 24.14 -8.17
CA MET A 85 -1.98 25.58 -8.02
C MET A 85 -0.50 25.84 -7.72
N LEU A 86 0.06 25.14 -6.73
CA LEU A 86 1.48 25.25 -6.37
C LEU A 86 2.42 24.86 -7.53
N SER A 87 2.08 23.82 -8.30
CA SER A 87 2.91 23.37 -9.42
C SER A 87 2.89 24.38 -10.58
N ALA A 88 1.73 25.01 -10.83
CA ALA A 88 1.61 26.05 -11.85
C ALA A 88 2.43 27.28 -11.47
N ASP A 89 2.33 27.76 -10.22
CA ASP A 89 3.08 28.93 -9.75
C ASP A 89 4.59 28.71 -9.85
N LEU A 90 5.09 27.55 -9.37
CA LEU A 90 6.52 27.23 -9.42
C LEU A 90 7.07 27.06 -10.84
N SER A 91 6.21 26.76 -11.83
CA SER A 91 6.61 26.63 -13.24
C SER A 91 6.66 27.98 -13.98
N GLN A 92 6.11 29.05 -13.41
CA GLN A 92 6.18 30.40 -14.00
C GLN A 92 7.44 31.16 -13.60
N ASP A 93 8.14 30.70 -12.55
CA ASP A 93 9.37 31.32 -12.03
C ASP A 93 10.68 30.68 -12.57
N SER A 94 10.58 29.81 -13.59
CA SER A 94 11.72 29.09 -14.21
C SER A 94 11.87 29.34 -15.71
#